data_AF-A0A2T7NAQ3-F1
#
_entry.id   AF-A0A2T7NAQ3-F1
#
_cell.length_a   1.000
_cell.length_b   1.000
_cell.length_c   1.000
_cell.angle_alpha   90.00
_cell.angle_beta   90.00
_cell.angle_gamma   90.00
#
_symmetry.space_group_name_H-M   'P 1'
#
loop_
_entity.id
_entity.type
_entity.pdbx_description
1 polymer ?
#
loop_
_entity_poly.entity_id
_entity_poly.type
_entity_poly.pdbx_seq_one_letter_code
_entity_poly.pdbx_strand_id
1 'polypeptide(L)'
;MKKKAERLLQHFKRNPELTWNDRGEILYEGQAVKNSNLVDLVNDVLRKRKRARSPRGWETFAKALRRMNVSQDLVGHPDRWKFITEKEEPVKHVERPTWETL
;
A
#
# COMPACT_ATOMS: atom_id res chain seq x y z
N MET A 1 3.17 12.23 16.14
CA MET A 1 2.82 11.81 14.76
C MET A 1 3.80 12.32 13.71
N LYS A 2 4.21 13.61 13.72
CA LYS A 2 5.13 14.20 12.72
C LYS A 2 6.40 13.36 12.45
N LYS A 3 7.13 12.96 13.50
CA LYS A 3 8.35 12.13 13.37
C LYS A 3 8.12 10.77 12.67
N LYS A 4 6.97 10.12 12.88
CA LYS A 4 6.65 8.84 12.21
C LYS A 4 6.34 9.06 10.74
N ALA A 5 5.59 10.12 10.42
CA ALA A 5 5.32 10.52 9.04
C ALA A 5 6.62 10.86 8.29
N GLU A 6 7.53 11.60 8.91
CA GLU A 6 8.84 11.92 8.35
C GLU A 6 9.67 10.66 8.08
N ARG A 7 9.77 9.73 9.04
CA ARG A 7 10.48 8.45 8.86
C ARG A 7 9.87 7.61 7.73
N LEU A 8 8.54 7.52 7.67
CA LEU A 8 7.83 6.80 6.61
C LEU A 8 8.13 7.44 5.24
N LEU A 9 8.07 8.78 5.14
CA LEU A 9 8.39 9.51 3.91
C LEU A 9 9.86 9.36 3.51
N GLN A 10 10.80 9.28 4.46
CA GLN A 10 12.20 9.03 4.17
C GLN A 10 12.42 7.64 3.58
N HIS A 11 11.73 6.60 4.09
CA HIS A 11 11.75 5.28 3.45
C HIS A 11 11.14 5.35 2.05
N PHE A 12 10.02 6.04 1.91
CA PHE A 12 9.35 6.28 0.63
C PHE A 12 10.28 6.88 -0.42
N LYS A 13 10.97 7.97 -0.06
CA LYS A 13 11.91 8.66 -0.96
C LYS A 13 13.11 7.84 -1.39
N ARG A 14 13.45 6.77 -0.66
CA ARG A 14 14.56 5.87 -1.00
C ARG A 14 14.15 4.76 -1.96
N ASN A 15 12.85 4.55 -2.19
CA ASN A 15 12.36 3.52 -3.10
C ASN A 15 11.92 4.15 -4.45
N PRO A 16 12.63 3.87 -5.56
CA PRO A 16 12.25 4.39 -6.87
C PRO A 16 10.95 3.79 -7.42
N GLU A 17 10.51 2.63 -6.92
CA GLU A 17 9.28 1.95 -7.38
C GLU A 17 8.00 2.65 -6.92
N LEU A 18 8.10 3.53 -5.93
CA LEU A 18 6.96 4.15 -5.26
C LEU A 18 7.19 5.64 -5.09
N THR A 19 6.73 6.40 -6.08
CA THR A 19 6.90 7.86 -6.16
C THR A 19 5.53 8.55 -6.17
N TRP A 20 5.48 9.85 -6.45
CA TRP A 20 4.24 10.60 -6.63
C TRP A 20 4.39 11.65 -7.73
N ASN A 21 3.29 12.03 -8.36
CA ASN A 21 3.25 13.10 -9.36
C ASN A 21 2.94 14.47 -8.70
N ASP A 22 2.91 15.51 -9.52
CA ASP A 22 2.61 16.88 -9.08
C ASP A 22 1.20 17.06 -8.49
N ARG A 23 0.30 16.09 -8.71
CA ARG A 23 -1.06 16.07 -8.12
C ARG A 23 -1.10 15.40 -6.74
N GLY A 24 0.03 14.84 -6.29
CA GLY A 24 0.11 14.07 -5.05
C GLY A 24 -0.50 12.67 -5.15
N GLU A 25 -0.72 12.17 -6.37
CA GLU A 25 -1.11 10.78 -6.61
C GLU A 25 0.13 9.90 -6.56
N ILE A 26 0.02 8.69 -6.00
CA ILE A 26 1.14 7.75 -5.98
C ILE A 26 1.35 7.14 -7.37
N LEU A 27 2.62 6.95 -7.73
CA LEU A 27 3.03 6.10 -8.84
C LEU A 27 3.64 4.83 -8.25
N TYR A 28 3.16 3.69 -8.69
CA TYR A 28 3.70 2.39 -8.32
C TYR A 28 4.09 1.63 -9.58
N GLU A 29 5.34 1.17 -9.65
CA GLU A 29 5.89 0.50 -10.85
C GLU A 29 5.67 1.34 -12.13
N GLY A 30 5.81 2.66 -12.02
CA GLY A 30 5.61 3.62 -13.12
C GLY A 30 4.14 3.92 -13.46
N GLN A 31 3.17 3.28 -12.81
CA GLN A 31 1.75 3.52 -13.05
C GLN A 31 1.12 4.42 -11.98
N ALA A 32 0.46 5.49 -12.40
CA ALA A 32 -0.25 6.39 -11.51
C ALA A 32 -1.56 5.76 -10.99
N VAL A 33 -1.72 5.72 -9.67
CA VAL A 33 -2.98 5.35 -9.02
C VAL A 33 -3.90 6.57 -9.05
N LYS A 34 -4.73 6.66 -10.09
CA LYS A 34 -5.61 7.82 -10.33
C LYS A 34 -6.51 8.12 -9.12
N ASN A 35 -6.64 9.40 -8.80
CA ASN A 35 -7.41 9.95 -7.70
C ASN A 35 -6.97 9.43 -6.32
N SER A 36 -5.74 8.94 -6.20
CA SER A 36 -5.12 8.70 -4.90
C SER A 36 -4.61 10.00 -4.31
N ASN A 37 -4.42 10.03 -3.00
CA ASN A 37 -3.84 11.17 -2.32
C ASN A 37 -2.80 10.65 -1.32
N LEU A 38 -1.53 10.98 -1.54
CA LEU A 38 -0.41 10.54 -0.72
C LEU A 38 -0.59 10.92 0.76
N VAL A 39 -1.11 12.11 1.04
CA VAL A 39 -1.33 12.59 2.42
C VAL A 39 -2.39 11.74 3.12
N ASP A 40 -3.47 11.41 2.44
CA ASP A 40 -4.50 10.53 3.00
C ASP A 40 -3.99 9.11 3.23
N LEU A 41 -3.20 8.57 2.29
CA LEU A 41 -2.57 7.26 2.40
C LEU A 41 -1.60 7.17 3.59
N VAL A 42 -0.73 8.17 3.73
CA VAL A 42 0.19 8.27 4.88
C VAL A 42 -0.60 8.38 6.18
N ASN A 43 -1.62 9.23 6.25
CA ASN A 43 -2.43 9.36 7.45
C ASN A 43 -3.25 8.11 7.79
N ASP A 44 -3.71 7.37 6.79
CA ASP A 44 -4.41 6.09 6.94
C ASP A 44 -3.49 5.02 7.54
N VAL A 45 -2.26 4.88 7.02
CA VAL A 45 -1.27 3.92 7.56
C VAL A 45 -0.83 4.27 8.98
N LEU A 46 -0.69 5.55 9.30
CA LEU A 46 -0.23 6.00 10.62
C LEU A 46 -1.28 5.81 11.72
N ARG A 47 -2.58 5.82 11.40
CA ARG A 47 -3.65 5.65 12.41
C ARG A 47 -4.98 5.20 11.81
N LYS A 48 -5.68 4.33 12.55
CA LYS A 48 -7.09 4.00 12.28
C LYS A 48 -8.01 5.14 12.69
N ARG A 49 -8.72 5.73 11.70
CA ARG A 49 -9.75 6.75 11.95
C ARG A 49 -11.11 6.05 12.05
N LYS A 50 -11.88 6.30 13.13
CA LYS A 50 -13.14 5.58 13.42
C LYS A 50 -14.23 5.67 12.34
N ARG A 51 -14.27 6.76 11.56
CA ARG A 51 -15.36 7.05 10.60
C ARG A 51 -14.87 7.33 9.18
N ALA A 52 -13.55 7.27 8.94
CA ALA A 52 -13.03 7.55 7.61
C ALA A 52 -13.12 6.30 6.74
N ARG A 53 -13.52 6.50 5.49
CA ARG A 53 -13.37 5.45 4.47
C ARG A 53 -11.89 5.26 4.15
N SER A 54 -11.53 4.04 3.74
CA SER A 54 -10.20 3.76 3.23
C SER A 54 -9.90 4.67 2.03
N PRO A 55 -8.74 5.32 1.98
CA PRO A 55 -8.39 6.18 0.86
C PRO A 55 -8.15 5.35 -0.40
N ARG A 56 -8.35 5.97 -1.56
CA ARG A 56 -8.10 5.31 -2.84
C ARG A 56 -6.63 4.98 -2.99
N GLY A 57 -6.33 3.74 -3.39
CA GLY A 57 -4.96 3.26 -3.55
C GLY A 57 -4.30 2.71 -2.29
N TRP A 58 -5.04 2.56 -1.17
CA TRP A 58 -4.47 2.06 0.09
C TRP A 58 -3.85 0.67 -0.04
N GLU A 59 -4.44 -0.22 -0.84
CA GLU A 59 -3.92 -1.59 -1.05
C GLU A 59 -2.59 -1.56 -1.80
N THR A 60 -2.52 -0.80 -2.90
CA THR A 60 -1.28 -0.61 -3.66
C THR A 60 -0.19 -0.01 -2.77
N PHE A 61 -0.55 1.00 -1.97
CA PHE A 61 0.35 1.61 -1.01
C PHE A 61 0.86 0.60 0.03
N ALA A 62 -0.02 -0.22 0.60
CA ALA A 62 0.35 -1.26 1.56
C ALA A 62 1.22 -2.37 0.94
N LYS A 63 0.93 -2.79 -0.30
CA LYS A 63 1.79 -3.74 -1.05
C LYS A 63 3.21 -3.19 -1.23
N ALA A 64 3.32 -1.91 -1.56
CA ALA A 64 4.61 -1.26 -1.74
C ALA A 64 5.37 -1.15 -0.40
N LEU A 65 4.68 -0.80 0.69
CA LEU A 65 5.24 -0.82 2.05
C LEU A 65 5.74 -2.21 2.47
N ARG A 66 5.01 -3.28 2.12
CA ARG A 66 5.45 -4.66 2.36
C ARG A 66 6.76 -4.97 1.65
N ARG A 67 6.87 -4.63 0.36
CA ARG A 67 8.12 -4.83 -0.41
C ARG A 67 9.30 -4.04 0.16
N MET A 68 9.02 -2.88 0.76
CA MET A 68 10.02 -2.06 1.43
C MET A 68 10.43 -2.58 2.82
N ASN A 69 9.84 -3.68 3.28
CA ASN A 69 10.10 -4.26 4.60
C ASN A 69 9.95 -3.22 5.74
N VAL A 70 8.89 -2.40 5.69
CA VAL A 70 8.68 -1.37 6.72
C VAL A 70 8.36 -1.99 8.08
N SER A 71 8.91 -1.40 9.13
CA SER A 71 8.67 -1.85 10.50
C SER A 71 7.27 -1.46 11.01
N GLN A 72 6.70 -2.31 11.87
CA GLN A 72 5.39 -2.12 12.49
C GLN A 72 5.28 -0.79 13.26
N ASP A 73 6.38 -0.29 13.84
CA ASP A 73 6.38 0.98 14.57
C ASP A 73 5.96 2.19 13.71
N LEU A 74 6.10 2.06 12.38
CA LEU A 74 5.68 3.04 11.37
C LEU A 74 4.25 2.82 10.86
N VAL A 75 3.62 1.67 11.14
CA VAL A 75 2.26 1.32 10.71
C VAL A 75 1.34 1.26 11.93
N GLY A 76 0.70 2.39 12.25
CA GLY A 76 -0.22 2.49 13.39
C GLY A 76 -1.66 2.02 13.10
N HIS A 77 -1.96 1.64 11.86
CA HIS A 77 -3.26 1.09 11.49
C HIS A 77 -3.22 -0.45 11.53
N PRO A 78 -3.88 -1.10 12.50
CA PRO A 78 -3.76 -2.55 12.71
C PRO A 78 -4.21 -3.36 11.49
N ASP A 79 -5.29 -2.93 10.81
CA ASP A 79 -5.76 -3.65 9.62
C ASP A 79 -4.78 -3.50 8.43
N ARG A 80 -4.02 -2.39 8.35
CA ARG A 80 -3.00 -2.23 7.30
C ARG A 80 -1.78 -3.06 7.63
N TRP A 81 -1.38 -3.09 8.90
CA TRP A 81 -0.32 -3.95 9.37
C TRP A 81 -0.64 -5.42 9.07
N LYS A 82 -1.85 -5.86 9.40
CA LYS A 82 -2.32 -7.21 9.05
C LYS A 82 -2.14 -7.47 7.57
N PHE A 83 -2.69 -6.62 6.69
CA PHE A 83 -2.55 -6.77 5.24
C PHE A 83 -1.09 -6.80 4.75
N ILE A 84 -0.21 -5.99 5.34
CA ILE A 84 1.22 -5.95 5.02
C ILE A 84 1.92 -7.26 5.42
N THR A 85 1.53 -7.86 6.54
CA THR A 85 2.17 -9.09 7.06
C THR A 85 1.50 -10.40 6.63
N GLU A 86 0.24 -10.32 6.20
CA GLU A 86 -0.52 -11.48 5.75
C GLU A 86 0.16 -12.02 4.49
N LYS A 87 0.52 -13.31 4.52
CA LYS A 87 1.12 -13.98 3.37
C LYS A 87 0.15 -13.82 2.21
N GLU A 88 0.65 -13.41 1.04
CA GLU A 88 -0.14 -13.63 -0.17
C GLU A 88 -0.42 -15.13 -0.21
N GLU A 89 -1.68 -15.53 -0.04
CA GLU A 89 -2.02 -16.90 -0.39
C GLU A 89 -1.57 -17.08 -1.84
N PRO A 90 -0.81 -18.14 -2.15
CA PRO A 90 -0.43 -18.40 -3.53
C PRO A 90 -1.72 -18.39 -4.32
N VAL A 91 -1.74 -17.60 -5.41
CA VAL A 91 -2.85 -17.61 -6.37
C VAL A 91 -3.13 -19.07 -6.66
N LYS A 92 -4.26 -19.60 -6.20
CA LYS A 92 -4.68 -20.95 -6.58
C LYS A 92 -4.77 -20.90 -8.09
N HIS A 93 -3.81 -21.53 -8.76
CA HIS A 93 -3.88 -21.73 -10.19
C HIS A 93 -5.18 -22.51 -10.39
N VAL A 94 -6.21 -21.82 -10.86
CA VAL A 94 -7.44 -22.49 -11.27
C VAL A 94 -7.01 -23.27 -12.50
N GLU A 95 -6.72 -24.56 -12.32
CA GLU A 95 -6.54 -25.47 -13.43
C GLU A 95 -7.74 -25.25 -14.35
N ARG A 96 -7.47 -24.82 -15.59
CA ARG A 96 -8.51 -24.69 -16.60
C ARG A 96 -9.22 -26.05 -16.65
N PRO A 97 -10.54 -26.11 -16.42
CA PRO A 97 -11.22 -27.39 -16.42
C PRO A 97 -11.09 -27.98 -17.83
N THR A 98 -10.63 -29.23 -17.89
CA THR A 98 -10.16 -29.94 -19.10
C THR A 98 -11.25 -30.21 -20.16
N TRP A 99 -12.47 -29.70 -19.97
CA TRP A 99 -13.58 -29.87 -20.91
C TRP A 99 -13.57 -28.85 -22.06
N GLU A 100 -12.72 -27.81 -22.04
CA GLU A 100 -12.60 -26.84 -23.14
C GLU A 100 -11.72 -27.32 -24.31
N THR A 101 -11.24 -28.57 -24.29
CA THR A 101 -10.35 -29.16 -25.32
C THR A 101 -10.99 -30.29 -26.13
N LEU A 102 -12.32 -30.36 -26.20
CA LEU A 102 -13.04 -31.29 -27.07
C LEU A 102 -13.70 -30.56 -28.25
#